data_AF-A0A8J2LTJ7-F1
#
_entry.id   AF-A0A8J2LTJ7-F1
#
_cell.length_a   1.000
_cell.length_b   1.000
_cell.length_c   1.000
_cell.angle_alpha   90.00
_cell.angle_beta   90.00
_cell.angle_gamma   90.00
#
_symmetry.space_group_name_H-M   'P 1'
#
loop_
_entity.id
_entity.type
_entity.pdbx_description
1 polymer ?
#
loop_
_entity_poly.entity_id
_entity_poly.type
_entity_poly.pdbx_seq_one_letter_code
_entity_poly.pdbx_strand_id
1 'polypeptide(L)'
;MSSWKNAHKAHQKPHRERHQPEARKHLGHLEKKKDYRLRADDYNQKKSELQYLHKKALDRNPDEFYYHMVNSETNSDGTHVDKAKRKQLTPEQILLMQTQDFKYIANRRNVEAKKIARCKERNKAYKELEQRRVREKKLSTLQRKMEIKRALQDKTRTIKSRIKPESKDEAPVYEWKWERKR
;
A
#
# COMPACT_ATOMS: atom_id res chain seq x y z
N MET A 1 -52.88 26.29 -23.05
CA MET A 1 -53.54 24.97 -23.18
C MET A 1 -52.53 23.91 -23.62
N SER A 2 -51.77 23.35 -22.68
CA SER A 2 -50.80 22.26 -22.89
C SER A 2 -51.46 20.87 -22.88
N SER A 3 -52.67 20.73 -22.32
CA SER A 3 -53.36 19.43 -22.16
C SER A 3 -53.76 18.80 -23.50
N TRP A 4 -54.29 19.58 -24.44
CA TRP A 4 -54.70 19.09 -25.76
C TRP A 4 -53.52 18.62 -26.62
N LYS A 5 -52.37 19.29 -26.52
CA LYS A 5 -51.12 18.88 -27.20
C LYS A 5 -50.55 17.59 -26.62
N ASN A 6 -50.67 17.39 -25.30
CA ASN A 6 -50.22 16.17 -24.63
C ASN A 6 -51.14 14.97 -24.94
N ALA A 7 -52.47 15.18 -24.98
CA ALA A 7 -53.44 14.16 -25.39
C ALA A 7 -53.20 13.69 -26.84
N HIS A 8 -52.93 14.62 -27.77
CA HIS A 8 -52.61 14.27 -29.15
C HIS A 8 -51.25 13.56 -29.28
N LYS A 9 -50.26 13.88 -28.43
CA LYS A 9 -48.96 13.20 -28.39
C LYS A 9 -49.02 11.81 -27.76
N ALA A 10 -50.00 11.53 -26.90
CA ALA A 10 -50.17 10.20 -26.28
C ALA A 10 -50.42 9.10 -27.32
N HIS A 11 -51.01 9.45 -28.48
CA HIS A 11 -51.24 8.52 -29.59
C HIS A 11 -50.09 8.48 -30.61
N GLN A 12 -49.04 9.29 -30.46
CA GLN A 12 -47.89 9.26 -31.38
C GLN A 12 -46.92 8.14 -31.02
N LYS A 13 -46.54 7.33 -32.03
CA LYS A 13 -45.55 6.27 -31.84
C LYS A 13 -44.16 6.89 -31.60
N PRO A 14 -43.43 6.49 -30.54
CA PRO A 14 -42.08 6.98 -30.32
C PRO A 14 -41.11 6.43 -31.38
N HIS A 15 -40.30 7.31 -31.98
CA HIS A 15 -39.24 6.89 -32.87
C HIS A 15 -38.09 6.27 -32.06
N ARG A 16 -37.77 5.00 -32.32
CA ARG A 16 -36.67 4.28 -31.66
C ARG A 16 -35.38 4.46 -32.45
N GLU A 17 -34.27 4.58 -31.74
CA GLU A 17 -32.95 4.65 -32.35
C GLU A 17 -32.51 3.27 -32.88
N ARG A 18 -31.77 3.27 -34.00
CA ARG A 18 -31.21 2.05 -34.60
C ARG A 18 -29.89 1.66 -33.95
N HIS A 19 -29.66 0.35 -33.81
CA HIS A 19 -28.40 -0.23 -33.33
C HIS A 19 -27.30 -0.20 -34.41
N GLN A 20 -26.06 -0.54 -34.02
CA GLN A 20 -24.91 -0.69 -34.93
C GLN A 20 -25.09 -1.95 -35.80
N PRO A 21 -24.85 -1.92 -37.13
CA PRO A 21 -24.95 -3.11 -37.97
C PRO A 21 -24.04 -4.25 -37.49
N GLU A 22 -24.50 -5.49 -37.57
CA GLU A 22 -23.80 -6.65 -37.00
C GLU A 22 -22.36 -6.82 -37.51
N ALA A 23 -22.14 -6.63 -38.82
CA ALA A 23 -20.81 -6.69 -39.42
C ALA A 23 -19.81 -5.67 -38.81
N ARG A 24 -20.30 -4.54 -38.28
CA ARG A 24 -19.50 -3.46 -37.67
C ARG A 24 -19.64 -3.39 -36.16
N LYS A 25 -20.24 -4.41 -35.53
CA LYS A 25 -20.39 -4.49 -34.07
C LYS A 25 -19.05 -4.49 -33.34
N HIS A 26 -17.99 -4.97 -33.99
CA HIS A 26 -16.62 -4.94 -33.48
C HIS A 26 -16.08 -3.52 -33.22
N LEU A 27 -16.63 -2.48 -33.86
CA LEU A 27 -16.24 -1.07 -33.64
C LEU A 27 -16.90 -0.45 -32.39
N GLY A 28 -17.71 -1.22 -31.67
CA GLY A 28 -18.44 -0.74 -30.50
C GLY A 28 -19.76 -0.06 -30.85
N HIS A 29 -20.23 0.79 -29.94
CA HIS A 29 -21.53 1.45 -30.05
C HIS A 29 -21.55 2.52 -31.14
N LEU A 30 -22.62 2.55 -31.94
CA LEU A 30 -22.83 3.58 -32.95
C LEU A 30 -23.30 4.88 -32.31
N GLU A 31 -22.37 5.80 -32.14
CA GLU A 31 -22.64 7.12 -31.57
C GLU A 31 -23.71 7.88 -32.38
N LYS A 32 -24.62 8.53 -31.65
CA LYS A 32 -25.68 9.36 -32.20
C LYS A 32 -25.41 10.83 -31.89
N LYS A 33 -26.29 11.71 -32.37
CA LYS A 33 -26.13 13.17 -32.19
C LYS A 33 -26.02 13.57 -30.72
N LYS A 34 -26.73 12.89 -29.81
CA LYS A 34 -26.64 13.14 -28.36
C LYS A 34 -25.23 12.81 -27.83
N ASP A 35 -24.66 11.68 -28.23
CA ASP A 35 -23.34 11.23 -27.79
C ASP A 35 -22.24 12.14 -28.37
N TYR A 36 -22.38 12.52 -29.65
CA TYR A 36 -21.50 13.51 -30.28
C TYR A 36 -21.50 14.85 -29.54
N ARG A 37 -22.67 15.35 -29.12
CA ARG A 37 -22.75 16.62 -28.36
C ARG A 37 -21.97 16.49 -27.06
N LEU A 38 -22.20 15.42 -26.28
CA LEU A 38 -21.47 15.17 -25.04
C LEU A 38 -19.95 15.10 -25.27
N ARG A 39 -19.50 14.40 -26.32
CA ARG A 39 -18.08 14.33 -26.67
C ARG A 39 -17.51 15.69 -27.08
N ALA A 40 -18.24 16.44 -27.90
CA ALA A 40 -17.81 17.76 -28.36
C ALA A 40 -17.71 18.75 -27.20
N ASP A 41 -18.67 18.72 -26.28
CA ASP A 41 -18.68 19.56 -25.08
C ASP A 41 -17.50 19.22 -24.16
N ASP A 42 -17.25 17.93 -23.88
CA ASP A 42 -16.07 17.47 -23.11
C ASP A 42 -14.75 17.88 -23.77
N TYR A 43 -14.62 17.72 -25.09
CA TYR A 43 -13.44 18.15 -25.84
C TYR A 43 -13.23 19.67 -25.73
N ASN A 44 -14.29 20.45 -25.92
CA ASN A 44 -14.22 21.91 -25.85
C ASN A 44 -13.88 22.39 -24.44
N GLN A 45 -14.42 21.75 -23.40
CA GLN A 45 -14.06 22.02 -22.00
C GLN A 45 -12.57 21.77 -21.76
N LYS A 46 -12.07 20.57 -22.11
CA LYS A 46 -10.64 20.22 -21.97
C LYS A 46 -9.74 21.17 -22.76
N LYS A 47 -10.14 21.53 -23.99
CA LYS A 47 -9.41 22.49 -24.82
C LYS A 47 -9.32 23.86 -24.16
N SER A 48 -10.43 24.36 -23.61
CA SER A 48 -10.44 25.66 -22.91
C SER A 48 -9.57 25.64 -21.65
N GLU A 49 -9.58 24.55 -20.89
CA GLU A 49 -8.75 24.38 -19.70
C GLU A 49 -7.26 24.33 -20.06
N LEU A 50 -6.89 23.58 -21.10
CA LEU A 50 -5.50 23.54 -21.58
C LEU A 50 -5.00 24.91 -22.04
N GLN A 51 -5.85 25.70 -22.72
CA GLN A 51 -5.51 27.07 -23.12
C GLN A 51 -5.29 27.97 -21.90
N TYR A 52 -6.13 27.84 -20.87
CA TYR A 52 -5.98 28.57 -19.62
C TYR A 52 -4.71 28.21 -18.87
N LEU A 53 -4.40 26.91 -18.72
CA LEU A 53 -3.17 26.43 -18.11
C LEU A 53 -1.93 26.88 -18.90
N HIS A 54 -2.01 26.88 -20.22
CA HIS A 54 -0.93 27.38 -21.07
C HIS A 54 -0.67 28.87 -20.83
N LYS A 55 -1.73 29.69 -20.80
CA LYS A 55 -1.60 31.11 -20.47
C LYS A 55 -0.97 31.32 -19.08
N LYS A 56 -1.43 30.59 -18.06
CA LYS A 56 -0.84 30.63 -16.72
C LYS A 56 0.65 30.28 -16.71
N ALA A 57 1.06 29.29 -17.50
CA ALA A 57 2.47 28.90 -17.61
C ALA A 57 3.32 29.98 -18.29
N LEU A 58 2.78 30.68 -19.29
CA LEU A 58 3.44 31.81 -19.96
C LEU A 58 3.57 33.03 -19.02
N ASP A 59 2.52 33.31 -18.25
CA ASP A 59 2.46 34.44 -17.33
C ASP A 59 3.19 34.15 -15.98
N ARG A 60 3.94 33.05 -15.86
CA ARG A 60 4.60 32.64 -14.61
C ARG A 60 5.75 33.59 -14.26
N ASN A 61 5.74 34.10 -13.03
CA ASN A 61 6.86 34.86 -12.47
C ASN A 61 7.99 33.89 -12.02
N PRO A 62 9.21 33.97 -12.57
CA PRO A 62 10.31 33.09 -12.18
C PRO A 62 10.76 33.26 -10.71
N ASP A 63 10.50 34.42 -10.11
CA ASP A 63 10.89 34.73 -8.73
C ASP A 63 9.74 34.48 -7.73
N GLU A 64 8.66 33.82 -8.15
CA GLU A 64 7.56 33.49 -7.24
C GLU A 64 7.99 32.49 -6.16
N PHE A 65 7.66 32.80 -4.91
CA PHE A 65 7.94 31.93 -3.78
C PHE A 65 6.69 31.71 -2.94
N TYR A 66 6.31 30.44 -2.79
CA TYR A 66 5.29 29.99 -1.87
C TYR A 66 5.92 29.15 -0.76
N TYR A 67 5.50 29.35 0.50
CA TYR A 67 6.05 28.60 1.64
C TYR A 67 5.96 27.07 1.50
N HIS A 68 4.98 26.57 0.73
CA HIS A 68 4.83 25.15 0.44
C HIS A 68 5.97 24.57 -0.42
N MET A 69 6.69 25.40 -1.20
CA MET A 69 7.84 24.97 -2.00
C MET A 69 8.97 24.41 -1.15
N VAL A 70 9.07 24.79 0.13
CA VAL A 70 10.04 24.21 1.08
C VAL A 70 9.75 22.73 1.35
N ASN A 71 8.46 22.38 1.40
CA ASN A 71 7.95 21.05 1.75
C ASN A 71 7.60 20.19 0.52
N SER A 72 7.84 20.68 -0.68
CA SER A 72 7.68 19.94 -1.93
C SER A 72 8.96 19.95 -2.74
N GLU A 73 9.06 19.08 -3.72
CA GLU A 73 10.17 19.04 -4.66
C GLU A 73 9.66 18.75 -6.06
N THR A 74 10.45 19.14 -7.06
CA THR A 74 10.21 18.79 -8.46
C THR A 74 11.16 17.67 -8.83
N ASN A 75 10.59 16.55 -9.28
CA ASN A 75 11.35 15.40 -9.73
C ASN A 75 12.16 15.74 -11.00
N SER A 76 13.10 14.87 -11.39
CA SER A 76 13.91 15.05 -12.61
C SER A 76 13.08 15.10 -13.90
N ASP A 77 11.86 14.57 -13.88
CA ASP A 77 10.89 14.60 -14.98
C ASP A 77 10.02 15.87 -15.00
N GLY A 78 10.20 16.79 -14.04
CA GLY A 78 9.43 18.03 -13.93
C GLY A 78 8.11 17.88 -13.15
N THR A 79 7.78 16.71 -12.61
CA THR A 79 6.56 16.52 -11.81
C THR A 79 6.72 17.05 -10.39
N HIS A 80 5.73 17.80 -9.91
CA HIS A 80 5.68 18.28 -8.52
C HIS A 80 5.23 17.16 -7.60
N VAL A 81 5.99 16.93 -6.52
CA VAL A 81 5.67 15.97 -5.47
C VAL A 81 5.88 16.59 -4.09
N ASP A 82 4.99 16.26 -3.16
CA ASP A 82 5.17 16.65 -1.76
C ASP A 82 6.24 15.79 -1.09
N LYS A 83 7.13 16.42 -0.31
CA LYS A 83 8.12 15.69 0.47
C LYS A 83 7.39 14.86 1.52
N ALA A 84 7.65 13.55 1.51
CA ALA A 84 7.07 12.66 2.50
C ALA A 84 7.47 13.09 3.92
N LYS A 85 6.49 13.42 4.76
CA LYS A 85 6.69 13.68 6.19
C LYS A 85 7.00 12.37 6.91
N ARG A 86 8.20 11.82 6.72
CA ARG A 86 8.67 10.70 7.52
C ARG A 86 8.89 11.20 8.94
N LYS A 87 8.01 10.79 9.86
CA LYS A 87 8.26 10.99 11.30
C LYS A 87 9.52 10.20 11.64
N GLN A 88 10.62 10.90 11.84
CA GLN A 88 11.83 10.27 12.36
C GLN A 88 11.52 9.84 13.81
N LEU A 89 11.44 8.53 14.04
CA LEU A 89 11.24 8.00 15.37
C LEU A 89 12.52 8.20 16.17
N THR A 90 12.37 8.67 17.41
CA THR A 90 13.51 8.77 18.33
C THR A 90 14.05 7.36 18.63
N PRO A 91 15.35 7.22 18.96
CA PRO A 91 15.91 5.92 19.32
C PRO A 91 15.16 5.21 20.45
N GLU A 92 14.65 5.98 21.42
CA GLU A 92 13.84 5.47 22.53
C GLU A 92 12.49 4.91 22.05
N GLN A 93 11.78 5.62 21.18
CA GLN A 93 10.53 5.14 20.58
C GLN A 93 10.76 3.85 19.79
N ILE A 94 11.86 3.78 19.02
CA ILE A 94 12.22 2.57 18.27
C ILE A 94 12.46 1.40 19.23
N LEU A 95 13.19 1.61 20.32
CA LEU A 95 13.46 0.60 21.33
C LEU A 95 12.16 0.12 22.01
N LEU A 96 11.26 1.05 22.34
CA LEU A 96 9.95 0.74 22.91
C LEU A 96 9.12 -0.12 21.96
N MET A 97 9.01 0.26 20.69
CA MET A 97 8.29 -0.51 19.66
C MET A 97 8.87 -1.91 19.50
N GLN A 98 10.20 -2.03 19.40
CA GLN A 98 10.89 -3.32 19.32
C GLN A 98 10.65 -4.19 20.55
N THR A 99 10.59 -3.59 21.75
CA THR A 99 10.28 -4.30 22.99
C THR A 99 8.84 -4.81 23.00
N GLN A 100 7.88 -4.03 22.51
CA GLN A 100 6.48 -4.44 22.38
C GLN A 100 6.32 -5.59 21.37
N ASP A 101 6.93 -5.47 20.19
CA ASP A 101 6.92 -6.52 19.16
C ASP A 101 7.54 -7.82 19.69
N PHE A 102 8.67 -7.73 20.39
CA PHE A 102 9.30 -8.88 21.03
C PHE A 102 8.37 -9.60 22.00
N LYS A 103 7.74 -8.85 22.91
CA LYS A 103 6.78 -9.39 23.87
C LYS A 103 5.58 -10.03 23.18
N TYR A 104 5.06 -9.40 22.13
CA TYR A 104 3.94 -9.93 21.36
C TYR A 104 4.29 -11.29 20.73
N ILE A 105 5.43 -11.38 20.03
CA ILE A 105 5.86 -12.63 19.40
C ILE A 105 6.13 -13.73 20.44
N ALA A 106 6.79 -13.40 21.55
CA ALA A 106 7.03 -14.35 22.63
C ALA A 106 5.71 -14.91 23.20
N ASN A 107 4.71 -14.04 23.42
CA ASN A 107 3.38 -14.48 23.85
C ASN A 107 2.69 -15.35 22.78
N ARG A 108 2.72 -14.94 21.51
CA ARG A 108 2.16 -15.73 20.40
C ARG A 108 2.80 -17.11 20.31
N ARG A 109 4.13 -17.22 20.47
CA ARG A 109 4.84 -18.51 20.52
C ARG A 109 4.36 -19.36 21.69
N ASN A 110 4.26 -18.79 22.90
CA ASN A 110 3.78 -19.50 24.09
C ASN A 110 2.34 -20.03 23.93
N VAL A 111 1.45 -19.22 23.34
CA VAL A 111 0.08 -19.64 23.02
C VAL A 111 0.08 -20.79 22.02
N GLU A 112 0.87 -20.72 20.95
CA GLU A 112 0.97 -21.81 19.97
C GLU A 112 1.58 -23.08 20.58
N ALA A 113 2.59 -22.97 21.45
CA ALA A 113 3.15 -24.12 22.17
C ALA A 113 2.11 -24.81 23.05
N LYS A 114 1.32 -24.06 23.83
CA LYS A 114 0.19 -24.61 24.63
C LYS A 114 -0.86 -25.28 23.74
N LYS A 115 -1.18 -24.67 22.59
CA LYS A 115 -2.10 -25.24 21.60
C LYS A 115 -1.58 -26.53 20.98
N ILE A 116 -0.27 -26.66 20.75
CA ILE A 116 0.36 -27.89 20.27
C ILE A 116 0.25 -28.99 21.33
N ALA A 117 0.57 -28.68 22.60
CA ALA A 117 0.45 -29.64 23.71
C ALA A 117 -0.98 -30.20 23.83
N ARG A 118 -1.99 -29.32 23.87
CA ARG A 118 -3.40 -29.73 23.91
C ARG A 118 -3.86 -30.53 22.69
N CYS A 119 -3.30 -30.26 21.50
CA CYS A 119 -3.64 -31.03 20.30
C CYS A 119 -3.06 -32.44 20.31
N LYS A 120 -1.86 -32.62 20.87
CA LYS A 120 -1.25 -33.93 21.06
C LYS A 120 -2.09 -34.79 21.99
N GLU A 121 -2.59 -34.21 23.08
CA GLU A 121 -3.44 -34.91 24.06
C GLU A 121 -4.81 -35.31 23.47
N ARG A 122 -5.36 -34.51 22.54
CA ARG A 122 -6.72 -34.69 22.01
C ARG A 122 -6.80 -35.46 20.68
N ASN A 123 -5.74 -36.14 20.23
CA ASN A 123 -5.67 -36.87 18.95
C ASN A 123 -6.31 -36.12 17.77
N LYS A 124 -5.95 -34.84 17.60
CA LYS A 124 -6.47 -34.03 16.47
C LYS A 124 -5.86 -34.48 15.13
N ALA A 125 -6.57 -34.17 14.04
CA ALA A 125 -6.13 -34.44 12.68
C ALA A 125 -4.67 -33.98 12.45
N TYR A 126 -3.81 -34.91 12.02
CA TYR A 126 -2.36 -34.71 11.83
C TYR A 126 -2.02 -33.43 11.02
N LYS A 127 -2.87 -33.05 10.06
CA LYS A 127 -2.71 -31.84 9.25
C LYS A 127 -2.74 -30.54 10.07
N GLU A 128 -3.65 -30.41 11.05
CA GLU A 128 -3.73 -29.23 11.92
C GLU A 128 -2.51 -29.15 12.85
N LEU A 129 -2.11 -30.29 13.42
CA LEU A 129 -0.95 -30.37 14.29
C LEU A 129 0.33 -29.97 13.55
N GLU A 130 0.52 -30.45 12.32
CA GLU A 130 1.70 -30.13 11.52
C GLU A 130 1.78 -28.64 11.19
N GLN A 131 0.67 -28.03 10.75
CA GLN A 131 0.62 -26.58 10.51
C GLN A 131 0.98 -25.77 11.77
N ARG A 132 0.55 -26.22 12.95
CA ARG A 132 0.89 -25.57 14.22
C ARG A 132 2.38 -25.72 14.56
N ARG A 133 2.98 -26.90 14.35
CA ARG A 133 4.42 -27.10 14.53
C ARG A 133 5.24 -26.20 13.61
N VAL A 134 4.83 -26.09 12.35
CA VAL A 134 5.47 -25.16 11.39
C VAL A 134 5.34 -23.71 11.85
N ARG A 135 4.17 -23.30 12.35
CA ARG A 135 3.97 -21.94 12.88
C ARG A 135 4.83 -21.67 14.11
N GLU A 136 4.91 -22.61 15.04
CA GLU A 136 5.75 -22.48 16.25
C GLU A 136 7.23 -22.34 15.88
N LYS A 137 7.73 -23.15 14.94
CA LYS A 137 9.09 -23.01 14.42
C LYS A 137 9.35 -21.62 13.84
N LYS A 138 8.43 -21.10 13.01
CA LYS A 138 8.56 -19.74 12.44
C LYS A 138 8.59 -18.65 13.51
N LEU A 139 7.71 -18.74 14.51
CA LEU A 139 7.70 -17.79 15.64
C LEU A 139 8.98 -17.90 16.47
N SER A 140 9.51 -19.11 16.66
CA SER A 140 10.77 -19.36 17.37
C SER A 140 11.97 -18.75 16.63
N THR A 141 12.08 -18.97 15.31
CA THR A 141 13.12 -18.34 14.48
C THR A 141 13.02 -16.82 14.55
N LEU A 142 11.81 -16.26 14.40
CA LEU A 142 11.60 -14.82 14.42
C LEU A 142 11.95 -14.21 15.80
N GLN A 143 11.56 -14.88 16.89
CA GLN A 143 11.96 -14.48 18.24
C GLN A 143 13.49 -14.43 18.37
N ARG A 144 14.19 -15.49 17.94
CA ARG A 144 15.66 -15.56 18.01
C ARG A 144 16.33 -14.48 17.17
N LYS A 145 15.79 -14.17 15.98
CA LYS A 145 16.27 -13.06 15.15
C LYS A 145 16.13 -11.71 15.86
N MET A 146 15.01 -11.47 16.53
CA MET A 146 14.81 -10.24 17.31
C MET A 146 15.74 -10.15 18.53
N GLU A 147 16.00 -11.27 19.23
CA GLU A 147 16.96 -11.33 20.34
C GLU A 147 18.36 -10.96 19.89
N ILE A 148 18.82 -11.54 18.78
CA ILE A 148 20.14 -11.21 18.21
C ILE A 148 20.18 -9.76 17.74
N LYS A 149 19.15 -9.26 17.07
CA LYS A 149 19.08 -7.85 16.66
C LYS A 149 19.19 -6.90 17.86
N ARG A 150 18.51 -7.20 18.96
CA ARG A 150 18.60 -6.43 20.21
C ARG A 150 20.00 -6.53 20.84
N ALA A 151 20.62 -7.70 20.82
CA ALA A 151 21.98 -7.87 21.30
C ALA A 151 23.01 -7.10 20.45
N LEU A 152 22.82 -7.03 19.13
CA LEU A 152 23.67 -6.24 18.22
C LEU A 152 23.51 -4.73 18.39
N GLN A 153 22.35 -4.27 18.85
CA GLN A 153 22.14 -2.85 19.19
C GLN A 153 22.81 -2.46 20.53
N ASP A 154 23.11 -3.42 21.39
CA ASP A 154 23.76 -3.20 22.67
C ASP A 154 25.26 -2.89 22.46
N LYS A 155 25.61 -1.61 22.54
CA LYS A 155 26.99 -1.12 22.35
C LYS A 155 27.95 -1.54 23.47
N THR A 156 27.44 -2.09 24.58
CA THR A 156 28.30 -2.53 25.70
C THR A 156 29.04 -3.83 25.39
N ARG A 157 28.56 -4.61 24.42
CA ARG A 157 29.13 -5.91 24.07
C ARG A 157 29.93 -5.83 22.78
N THR A 158 31.15 -6.35 22.80
CA THR A 158 31.99 -6.42 21.61
C THR A 158 31.84 -7.76 20.89
N ILE A 159 31.67 -7.70 19.56
CA ILE A 159 31.52 -8.88 18.70
C ILE A 159 32.92 -9.38 18.34
N LYS A 160 33.18 -10.68 18.52
CA LYS A 160 34.45 -11.31 18.12
C LYS A 160 34.41 -11.77 16.67
N SER A 161 33.38 -12.52 16.27
CA SER A 161 33.24 -13.02 14.90
C SER A 161 31.78 -13.40 14.58
N ARG A 162 31.41 -13.43 13.29
CA ARG A 162 30.13 -13.99 12.84
C ARG A 162 30.35 -15.43 12.40
N ILE A 163 29.79 -16.37 13.15
CA ILE A 163 29.96 -17.82 12.90
C ILE A 163 29.03 -18.28 11.78
N LYS A 164 27.76 -17.86 11.81
CA LYS A 164 26.76 -18.24 10.80
C LYS A 164 25.97 -17.03 10.29
N PRO A 165 25.78 -16.89 8.96
CA PRO A 165 24.96 -15.84 8.39
C PRO A 165 23.47 -16.06 8.67
N GLU A 166 22.66 -15.03 8.43
CA GLU A 166 21.20 -15.13 8.54
C GLU A 166 20.63 -15.94 7.37
N SER A 167 19.76 -16.90 7.68
CA SER A 167 18.99 -17.66 6.69
C SER A 167 17.49 -17.35 6.86
N LYS A 168 16.66 -17.79 5.91
CA LYS A 168 15.20 -17.66 6.02
C LYS A 168 14.67 -18.38 7.27
N ASP A 169 15.21 -19.56 7.56
CA ASP A 169 14.70 -20.46 8.60
C ASP A 169 15.49 -20.40 9.92
N GLU A 170 16.67 -19.75 9.93
CA GLU A 170 17.56 -19.68 11.09
C GLU A 170 18.03 -18.24 11.37
N ALA A 171 18.20 -17.92 12.65
CA ALA A 171 18.79 -16.67 13.09
C ALA A 171 20.32 -16.71 12.97
N PRO A 172 20.98 -15.58 12.66
CA PRO A 172 22.44 -15.53 12.61
C PRO A 172 23.06 -15.82 13.97
N VAL A 173 24.26 -16.41 13.95
CA VAL A 173 25.00 -16.77 15.17
C VAL A 173 26.31 -15.98 15.21
N TYR A 174 26.51 -15.29 16.34
CA TYR A 174 27.69 -14.47 16.60
C TYR A 174 28.46 -15.03 17.80
N GLU A 175 29.77 -14.95 17.69
CA GLU A 175 30.69 -15.12 18.81
C GLU A 175 30.95 -13.75 19.43
N TRP A 176 30.72 -13.64 20.74
CA TRP A 176 30.98 -12.42 21.50
C TRP A 176 32.32 -12.54 22.22
N LYS A 177 33.04 -11.43 22.34
CA LYS A 177 34.26 -11.41 23.15
C LYS A 177 33.88 -11.57 24.62
N TRP A 178 34.66 -12.37 25.35
CA TRP A 178 34.42 -12.58 26.77
C TRP A 178 34.89 -11.36 27.56
N GLU A 179 33.94 -10.50 27.93
CA GLU A 179 34.20 -9.27 28.69
C GLU A 179 33.25 -9.21 29.88
N ARG A 180 33.79 -8.88 31.07
CA ARG A 180 32.97 -8.68 32.26
C ARG A 180 32.17 -7.40 32.10
N LYS A 181 30.85 -7.48 32.26
CA LYS A 181 29.99 -6.29 32.39
C LYS A 181 30.43 -5.52 33.63
N ARG A 182 30.83 -4.27 33.42
CA ARG A 182 31.08 -3.33 34.52
C ARG A 182 29.77 -2.91 35.15
#